data_AF-A0A8T1C4K0-F1
#
_entry.id   AF-A0A8T1C4K0-F1
#
_cell.length_a   1.000
_cell.length_b   1.000
_cell.length_c   1.000
_cell.angle_alpha   90.00
_cell.angle_beta   90.00
_cell.angle_gamma   90.00
#
_symmetry.space_group_name_H-M   'P 1'
#
loop_
_entity.id
_entity.type
_entity.pdbx_description
1 polymer ?
#
loop_
_entity_poly.entity_id
_entity_poly.type
_entity_poly.pdbx_seq_one_letter_code
_entity_poly.pdbx_strand_id
1 'polypeptide(L)' 'MKWPARSPDLNPIENLWTILSCTVYDNGKKQYFSVVELRAAVLAVWDAVDEAT' A
#
# COMPACT_ATOMS: atom_id res chain seq x y z
N MET A 1 -5.70 22.27 5.19
CA MET A 1 -6.08 21.91 3.80
C MET A 1 -7.54 21.48 3.82
N LYS A 2 -8.43 22.04 2.99
CA LYS A 2 -9.82 21.56 2.89
C LYS A 2 -9.87 20.52 1.79
N TRP A 3 -10.33 19.34 2.15
CA TRP A 3 -10.52 18.23 1.25
C TRP A 3 -11.94 18.29 0.65
N PRO A 4 -12.12 18.39 -0.68
CA PRO A 4 -13.42 18.32 -1.32
C PRO A 4 -13.97 16.89 -1.30
N ALA A 5 -15.28 16.73 -1.08
CA ALA A 5 -15.91 15.41 -1.19
C ALA A 5 -15.58 14.77 -2.56
N ARG A 6 -15.25 13.47 -2.55
CA ARG A 6 -14.90 12.66 -3.74
C ARG A 6 -13.58 13.03 -4.44
N SER A 7 -12.61 13.58 -3.72
CA SER A 7 -11.28 13.92 -4.29
C SER A 7 -10.13 13.05 -3.76
N PRO A 8 -10.13 11.71 -3.95
CA PRO A 8 -9.03 10.82 -3.53
C PRO A 8 -7.67 11.26 -4.07
N ASP A 9 -7.65 11.90 -5.25
CA ASP A 9 -6.48 12.49 -5.88
C ASP A 9 -5.75 13.52 -5.01
N LEU A 10 -6.44 14.11 -4.03
CA LEU A 10 -5.85 15.08 -3.11
C LEU A 10 -5.27 14.41 -1.84
N ASN A 11 -5.23 13.06 -1.76
CA ASN A 11 -4.66 12.33 -0.60
C ASN A 11 -3.27 11.90 -0.91
N PRO A 12 -2.31 12.38 -0.11
CA PRO A 12 -1.03 11.71 -0.02
C PRO A 12 -1.17 10.23 0.36
N ILE A 13 -2.18 9.84 1.17
CA ILE A 13 -2.33 8.42 1.57
C ILE A 13 -2.70 7.49 0.40
N GLU A 14 -3.35 7.99 -0.66
CA GLU A 14 -3.72 7.17 -1.83
C GLU A 14 -2.48 6.80 -2.64
N ASN A 15 -1.48 7.69 -2.68
CA ASN A 15 -0.18 7.39 -3.27
C ASN A 15 0.53 6.27 -2.49
N LEU A 16 0.47 6.31 -1.16
CA LEU A 16 1.05 5.27 -0.31
C LEU A 16 0.35 3.92 -0.51
N TRP A 17 -0.98 3.90 -0.60
CA TRP A 17 -1.74 2.68 -0.91
C TRP A 17 -1.39 2.10 -2.28
N THR A 18 -1.13 2.96 -3.27
CA THR A 18 -0.69 2.53 -4.60
C THR A 18 0.68 1.85 -4.53
N ILE A 19 1.66 2.46 -3.84
CA ILE A 19 3.01 1.88 -3.68
C ILE A 19 2.96 0.54 -2.91
N LEU A 20 2.22 0.51 -1.80
CA LEU A 20 2.06 -0.70 -0.98
C LEU A 20 1.44 -1.83 -1.78
N SER A 21 0.33 -1.57 -2.48
CA SER A 21 -0.37 -2.62 -3.24
C SER A 21 0.46 -3.13 -4.42
N CYS A 22 1.14 -2.25 -5.17
CA CYS A 22 2.06 -2.64 -6.24
C CYS A 22 3.17 -3.57 -5.73
N THR A 23 3.74 -3.25 -4.57
CA THR A 23 4.87 -3.99 -4.00
C THR A 23 4.43 -5.31 -3.36
N VAL A 24 3.36 -5.30 -2.57
CA VAL A 24 2.83 -6.49 -1.87
C VAL A 24 2.41 -7.59 -2.85
N TYR A 25 1.81 -7.23 -3.99
CA TYR A 25 1.36 -8.18 -4.99
C TYR A 25 2.35 -8.40 -6.13
N ASP A 26 3.54 -7.77 -6.09
CA ASP A 26 4.54 -7.79 -7.17
C ASP A 26 3.89 -7.54 -8.55
N ASN A 27 3.15 -6.42 -8.64
CA ASN A 27 2.38 -6.05 -9.83
C ASN A 27 1.47 -7.19 -10.37
N GLY A 28 0.87 -7.97 -9.45
CA GLY A 28 -0.06 -9.05 -9.75
C GLY A 28 0.58 -10.44 -9.89
N LYS A 29 1.90 -10.57 -9.78
CA LYS A 29 2.61 -11.86 -9.88
C LYS A 29 2.51 -12.70 -8.61
N LYS A 30 2.31 -12.06 -7.45
CA LYS A 30 2.24 -12.73 -6.16
C LYS A 30 0.79 -12.81 -5.68
N GLN A 31 0.40 -13.98 -5.15
CA GLN A 31 -0.88 -14.22 -4.50
C GLN A 31 -0.65 -14.81 -3.11
N TYR A 32 -1.64 -14.68 -2.24
CA TYR A 32 -1.60 -15.17 -0.87
C TYR A 32 -2.75 -16.13 -0.62
N PHE A 33 -2.50 -17.22 0.11
CA PHE A 33 -3.52 -18.24 0.39
C PHE A 33 -4.12 -18.09 1.78
N SER A 34 -3.60 -17.15 2.58
CA SER A 34 -4.17 -16.80 3.87
C SER A 34 -4.04 -15.32 4.20
N VAL A 35 -4.95 -14.84 5.06
CA VAL A 35 -4.90 -13.49 5.61
C VAL A 35 -3.63 -13.26 6.44
N VAL A 36 -3.09 -14.32 7.07
CA VAL A 36 -1.86 -14.23 7.88
C VAL A 36 -0.65 -13.90 7.00
N GLU A 37 -0.49 -14.60 5.88
CA GLU A 37 0.59 -14.34 4.92
C GLU A 37 0.48 -12.95 4.31
N LEU A 38 -0.73 -12.55 3.89
CA LEU A 38 -0.96 -11.21 3.35
C LEU A 38 -0.62 -10.12 4.38
N ARG A 39 -1.07 -10.29 5.64
CA ARG A 39 -0.78 -9.33 6.71
C ARG A 39 0.72 -9.20 6.97
N ALA A 40 1.44 -10.32 7.02
CA ALA A 40 2.89 -10.31 7.21
C ALA A 40 3.59 -9.57 6.06
N ALA A 41 3.17 -9.79 4.81
CA ALA A 41 3.73 -9.09 3.66
C ALA A 41 3.43 -7.59 3.66
N VAL A 42 2.21 -7.19 4.03
CA VAL A 42 1.84 -5.76 4.14
C VAL A 42 2.71 -5.06 5.18
N LEU A 43 2.92 -5.66 6.35
CA LEU A 43 3.78 -5.09 7.39
C LEU A 43 5.24 -4.98 6.94
N ALA A 44 5.79 -6.03 6.31
CA ALA A 44 7.15 -6.01 5.81
C ALA A 44 7.39 -4.91 4.76
N VAL A 45 6.44 -4.72 3.83
CA VAL A 45 6.53 -3.64 2.83
C VAL A 45 6.35 -2.26 3.48
N TRP A 46 5.45 -2.13 4.45
CA TRP A 46 5.25 -0.89 5.19
C TRP A 46 6.55 -0.41 5.84
N ASP A 47 7.23 -1.30 6.56
CA ASP A 47 8.50 -0.98 7.22
C ASP A 47 9.60 -0.62 6.20
N ALA A 48 9.63 -1.27 5.04
CA ALA A 48 10.59 -0.98 3.98
C ALA A 48 10.33 0.36 3.25
N VAL A 49 9.09 0.82 3.18
CA VAL A 49 8.75 2.13 2.60
C VAL A 49 9.22 3.25 3.52
N ASP A 50 9.09 3.08 4.84
CA ASP A 50 9.55 4.05 5.84
C ASP A 50 11.08 4.25 5.79
N GLU A 51 11.86 3.19 5.55
CA GLU A 51 13.32 3.27 5.42
C GLU A 51 13.81 3.97 4.13
N ALA A 52 12.98 4.04 3.09
CA ALA A 52 13.36 4.56 1.77
C ALA A 52 13.03 6.04 1.55
N THR A 53 12.32 6.69 2.49
CA THR A 53 11.90 8.09 2.45
C THR A 53 12.48 8.90 3.60
#